data_AF-A0A1V6CIG3-F1
#
_entry.id   AF-A0A1V6CIG3-F1
#
_cell.length_a   1.000
_cell.length_b   1.000
_cell.length_c   1.000
_cell.angle_alpha   90.00
_cell.angle_beta   90.00
_cell.angle_gamma   90.00
#
_symmetry.space_group_name_H-M   'P 1'
#
loop_
_entity.id
_entity.type
_entity.pdbx_description
1 polymer ?
#
loop_
_entity_poly.entity_id
_entity_poly.type
_entity_poly.pdbx_seq_one_letter_code
_entity_poly.pdbx_strand_id
1 'polypeptide(L)'
;MGETCGAVTGAMMAIGLKHGKARADDHEAREKTYHHVREFINKFIAKHQSIVCRELIDCDMSTHKGLQDFKDRNLAETHCIRFVKDAAGILEEIFLSSK
;
A
#
# COMPACT_ATOMS: atom_id res chain seq x y z
N MET A 1 -3.58 -2.20 -16.19
CA MET A 1 -2.77 -1.62 -15.08
C MET A 1 -3.70 -0.79 -14.21
N GLY A 2 -3.48 -0.72 -12.89
CA GLY A 2 -4.37 0.02 -11.98
C GLY A 2 -5.05 -0.81 -10.88
N GLU A 3 -4.58 -2.04 -10.62
CA GLU A 3 -5.00 -2.86 -9.47
C GLU A 3 -4.40 -2.32 -8.16
N THR A 4 -3.99 -3.16 -7.21
CA THR A 4 -3.40 -2.73 -5.94
C THR A 4 -2.27 -1.69 -6.12
N CYS A 5 -2.36 -0.59 -5.38
CA CYS A 5 -1.37 0.47 -5.36
C CYS A 5 0.04 -0.07 -5.09
N GLY A 6 1.03 0.40 -5.86
CA GLY A 6 2.41 -0.04 -5.71
C GLY A 6 2.99 0.22 -4.32
N ALA A 7 2.65 1.36 -3.71
CA ALA A 7 3.07 1.69 -2.34
C ALA A 7 2.49 0.72 -1.31
N VAL A 8 1.21 0.36 -1.47
CA VAL A 8 0.51 -0.62 -0.61
C VAL A 8 1.14 -2.01 -0.77
N THR A 9 1.37 -2.47 -2.00
CA THR A 9 2.03 -3.76 -2.26
C THR A 9 3.43 -3.79 -1.66
N GLY A 10 4.21 -2.72 -1.82
CA GLY A 10 5.54 -2.57 -1.22
C GLY A 10 5.51 -2.68 0.31
N ALA A 11 4.54 -2.02 0.94
CA ALA A 11 4.35 -2.08 2.38
C ALA A 11 4.01 -3.49 2.87
N MET A 12 3.10 -4.20 2.19
CA MET A 12 2.79 -5.60 2.53
C MET A 12 4.02 -6.51 2.43
N MET A 13 4.85 -6.32 1.40
CA MET A 13 6.11 -7.06 1.26
C MET A 13 7.08 -6.76 2.41
N ALA A 14 7.22 -5.50 2.81
CA ALA A 14 8.08 -5.11 3.94
C ALA A 14 7.60 -5.71 5.27
N ILE A 15 6.29 -5.75 5.51
CA ILE A 15 5.71 -6.44 6.68
C ILE A 15 6.05 -7.93 6.65
N GLY A 16 5.87 -8.58 5.50
CA GLY A 16 6.22 -9.99 5.31
C GLY A 16 7.71 -10.28 5.53
N LEU A 17 8.61 -9.39 5.10
CA LEU A 17 10.04 -9.52 5.34
C LEU A 17 10.41 -9.39 6.83
N LYS A 18 9.71 -8.55 7.59
CA LYS A 18 10.00 -8.31 9.01
C LYS A 18 9.37 -9.35 9.95
N HIS A 19 8.16 -9.82 9.64
CA HIS A 19 7.34 -10.63 10.54
C HIS A 19 6.91 -11.99 9.97
N GLY A 20 7.21 -12.26 8.69
CA GLY A 20 6.81 -13.48 8.01
C GLY A 20 7.39 -14.73 8.64
N LYS A 21 6.70 -15.86 8.46
CA LYS A 21 7.15 -17.15 8.98
C LYS A 21 8.46 -17.58 8.31
N ALA A 22 9.44 -17.98 9.12
CA ALA A 22 10.70 -18.57 8.65
C ALA A 22 10.61 -20.10 8.53
N ARG A 23 9.64 -20.71 9.22
CA ARG A 23 9.39 -22.16 9.23
C ARG A 23 7.96 -22.48 8.83
N ALA A 24 7.71 -23.70 8.38
CA ALA A 24 6.38 -24.10 7.91
C ALA A 24 5.31 -24.06 9.01
N ASP A 25 5.72 -24.44 10.23
CA ASP A 25 4.93 -24.63 11.46
C ASP A 25 4.77 -23.37 12.32
N ASP A 26 5.40 -22.26 11.95
CA ASP A 26 5.31 -20.99 12.68
C ASP A 26 4.02 -20.23 12.31
N HIS A 27 2.91 -20.72 12.87
CA HIS A 27 1.58 -20.14 12.69
C HIS A 27 1.43 -18.79 13.41
N GLU A 28 2.17 -18.56 14.50
CA GLU A 28 2.15 -17.29 15.24
C GLU A 28 2.71 -16.15 14.40
N ALA A 29 3.87 -16.35 13.75
CA ALA A 29 4.45 -15.36 12.84
C ALA A 29 3.52 -15.05 11.65
N ARG A 30 2.82 -16.07 11.12
CA ARG A 30 1.80 -15.89 10.07
C ARG A 30 0.67 -14.99 10.55
N GLU A 31 0.08 -15.28 11.71
CA GLU A 31 -1.03 -14.48 12.23
C GLU A 31 -0.60 -13.05 12.58
N LYS A 32 0.61 -12.87 13.13
CA LYS A 32 1.20 -11.54 13.36
C LYS A 32 1.39 -10.76 12.06
N THR A 33 1.90 -11.40 11.01
CA THR A 33 2.02 -10.78 9.67
C THR A 33 0.66 -10.35 9.14
N TYR A 34 -0.35 -11.21 9.23
CA TYR A 34 -1.71 -10.90 8.77
C TYR A 34 -2.36 -9.79 9.58
N HIS A 35 -2.14 -9.76 10.89
CA HIS A 35 -2.58 -8.65 11.75
C HIS A 35 -2.00 -7.32 11.25
N HIS A 36 -0.68 -7.22 11.09
CA HIS A 36 -0.03 -5.99 10.63
C HIS A 36 -0.44 -5.59 9.21
N VAL A 37 -0.62 -6.55 8.28
CA VAL A 37 -1.13 -6.26 6.94
C VAL A 37 -2.56 -5.69 6.99
N ARG A 38 -3.45 -6.28 7.78
CA ARG A 38 -4.83 -5.78 7.94
C ARG A 38 -4.85 -4.39 8.57
N GLU A 39 -4.05 -4.17 9.61
CA GLU A 39 -3.92 -2.86 10.26
C GLU A 39 -3.42 -1.80 9.27
N PHE A 40 -2.36 -2.12 8.51
CA PHE A 40 -1.83 -1.25 7.47
C PHE A 40 -2.89 -0.89 6.42
N ILE A 41 -3.60 -1.90 5.88
CA ILE A 41 -4.66 -1.68 4.88
C ILE A 41 -5.76 -0.79 5.45
N ASN A 42 -6.22 -1.05 6.68
CA ASN A 42 -7.29 -0.28 7.31
C ASN A 42 -6.87 1.19 7.50
N LYS A 43 -5.64 1.44 7.97
CA LYS A 43 -5.10 2.80 8.10
C LYS A 43 -4.96 3.51 6.74
N PHE A 44 -4.50 2.80 5.72
CA PHE A 44 -4.37 3.36 4.36
C PHE A 44 -5.75 3.69 3.77
N ILE A 45 -6.72 2.78 3.87
CA ILE A 45 -8.11 3.00 3.43
C ILE A 45 -8.76 4.14 4.22
N ALA A 46 -8.56 4.23 5.52
CA ALA A 46 -9.09 5.35 6.31
C ALA A 46 -8.57 6.71 5.82
N LYS A 47 -7.36 6.75 5.26
CA LYS A 47 -6.72 7.97 4.75
C LYS A 47 -7.01 8.26 3.26
N HIS A 48 -7.21 7.22 2.45
CA HIS A 48 -7.27 7.33 0.99
C HIS A 48 -8.47 6.61 0.33
N GLN A 49 -9.38 6.06 1.13
CA GLN A 49 -10.64 5.40 0.73
C GLN A 49 -10.52 4.07 -0.05
N SER A 50 -9.38 3.78 -0.69
CA SER A 50 -9.15 2.52 -1.40
C SER A 50 -7.69 2.07 -1.31
N ILE A 51 -7.42 0.85 -1.77
CA ILE A 51 -6.06 0.38 -2.11
C ILE A 51 -5.90 0.14 -3.61
N VAL A 52 -6.97 0.25 -4.39
CA VAL A 52 -6.97 0.03 -5.83
C VAL A 52 -6.50 1.32 -6.51
N CYS A 53 -5.39 1.24 -7.24
CA CYS A 53 -4.69 2.37 -7.84
C CYS A 53 -5.63 3.23 -8.70
N ARG A 54 -6.39 2.63 -9.63
CA ARG A 54 -7.32 3.38 -10.49
C ARG A 54 -8.38 4.16 -9.71
N GLU A 55 -8.81 3.65 -8.56
CA GLU A 55 -9.79 4.32 -7.68
C GLU A 55 -9.12 5.45 -6.91
N LEU A 56 -7.88 5.24 -6.45
CA LEU A 56 -7.09 6.24 -5.72
C LEU A 56 -6.76 7.49 -6.54
N ILE A 57 -6.48 7.32 -7.83
CA ILE A 57 -6.11 8.42 -8.72
C ILE A 57 -7.26 8.88 -9.64
N ASP A 58 -8.41 8.20 -9.57
CA ASP A 58 -9.54 8.37 -10.49
C ASP A 58 -9.10 8.44 -11.96
N CYS A 59 -8.36 7.42 -12.38
CA CYS A 59 -7.76 7.35 -13.72
C CYS A 59 -7.38 5.91 -14.10
N ASP A 60 -7.84 5.47 -15.27
CA ASP A 60 -7.47 4.19 -15.86
C ASP A 60 -6.29 4.33 -16.85
N MET A 61 -5.08 4.15 -16.33
CA MET A 61 -3.83 4.19 -17.09
C MET A 61 -3.65 3.04 -18.10
N SER A 62 -4.57 2.06 -18.15
CA SER A 62 -4.52 1.01 -19.18
C SER A 62 -4.95 1.50 -20.57
N THR A 63 -5.56 2.69 -20.65
CA THR A 63 -5.98 3.32 -21.89
C THR A 63 -5.02 4.45 -22.28
N HIS A 64 -4.93 4.74 -23.58
CA HIS A 64 -4.12 5.87 -24.06
C HIS A 64 -4.62 7.21 -23.48
N LYS A 65 -5.95 7.40 -23.42
CA LYS A 65 -6.57 8.59 -22.84
C LYS A 65 -6.25 8.74 -21.36
N GLY A 66 -6.36 7.67 -20.58
CA GLY A 66 -6.04 7.72 -19.14
C GLY A 66 -4.56 7.93 -18.89
N LEU A 67 -3.67 7.35 -19.71
CA LEU A 67 -2.23 7.65 -19.58
C LEU A 67 -1.91 9.12 -19.88
N GLN A 68 -2.61 9.74 -20.84
CA GLN A 68 -2.47 11.17 -21.11
C GLN A 68 -3.03 12.01 -19.96
N ASP A 69 -4.23 11.68 -19.47
CA ASP A 69 -4.86 12.34 -18.31
C ASP A 69 -3.99 12.28 -17.06
N PHE A 70 -3.34 11.14 -16.79
CA PHE A 70 -2.38 10.99 -15.71
C PHE A 70 -1.23 12.00 -15.77
N LYS A 71 -0.71 12.27 -16.98
CA LYS A 71 0.37 13.22 -17.22
C LYS A 71 -0.14 14.65 -17.12
N ASP A 72 -1.25 14.96 -17.78
CA ASP A 72 -1.83 16.31 -17.85
C ASP A 72 -2.25 16.81 -16.45
N ARG A 73 -2.77 15.91 -15.61
CA ARG A 73 -3.11 16.19 -14.20
C ARG A 73 -1.93 16.06 -13.24
N ASN A 74 -0.74 15.69 -13.73
CA ASN A 74 0.47 15.47 -12.94
C ASN A 74 0.23 14.57 -11.71
N LEU A 75 -0.45 13.44 -11.90
CA LEU A 75 -0.89 12.57 -10.79
C LEU A 75 0.26 11.87 -10.06
N ALA A 76 1.42 11.72 -10.71
CA ALA A 76 2.63 11.22 -10.07
C ALA A 76 3.03 12.11 -8.87
N GLU A 77 3.17 13.41 -9.11
CA GLU A 77 3.61 14.38 -8.11
C GLU A 77 2.51 14.71 -7.10
N THR A 78 1.27 14.85 -7.57
CA THR A 78 0.16 15.31 -6.73
C THR A 78 -0.46 14.20 -5.86
N HIS A 79 -0.40 12.93 -6.32
CA HIS A 79 -1.04 11.80 -5.63
C HIS A 79 -0.03 10.70 -5.28
N CYS A 80 0.70 10.16 -6.26
CA CYS A 80 1.53 8.97 -6.02
C CYS A 80 2.64 9.21 -4.98
N ILE A 81 3.32 10.36 -5.00
CA ILE A 81 4.33 10.70 -3.98
C ILE A 81 3.71 10.75 -2.58
N ARG A 82 2.51 11.33 -2.45
CA ARG A 82 1.78 11.36 -1.18
C ARG A 82 1.44 9.95 -0.70
N PHE A 83 0.96 9.08 -1.58
CA PHE A 83 0.65 7.69 -1.22
C PHE A 83 1.89 6.91 -0.79
N VAL A 84 3.04 7.12 -1.42
CA VAL A 84 4.32 6.52 -1.00
C VAL A 84 4.72 7.01 0.39
N LYS A 85 4.67 8.34 0.62
CA LYS A 85 4.97 8.94 1.92
C LYS A 85 4.04 8.42 3.01
N ASP A 86 2.74 8.40 2.73
CA ASP A 86 1.72 7.98 3.69
C ASP A 86 1.82 6.47 3.99
N ALA A 87 2.07 5.63 2.99
CA ALA A 87 2.33 4.20 3.20
C ALA A 87 3.59 3.97 4.06
N ALA A 88 4.69 4.67 3.80
CA ALA A 88 5.91 4.56 4.60
C ALA A 88 5.69 5.03 6.05
N GLY A 89 4.94 6.13 6.26
CA GLY A 89 4.61 6.62 7.60
C GLY A 89 3.73 5.64 8.39
N ILE A 90 2.72 5.05 7.76
CA ILE A 90 1.87 4.02 8.40
C ILE A 90 2.70 2.79 8.78
N LEU A 91 3.64 2.36 7.94
CA LEU A 91 4.56 1.26 8.29
C LEU A 91 5.43 1.61 9.49
N GLU A 92 5.97 2.83 9.55
CA GLU A 92 6.77 3.29 10.68
C GLU A 92 5.96 3.25 11.97
N GLU A 93 4.71 3.75 11.97
CA GLU A 93 3.81 3.66 13.12
C GLU A 93 3.62 2.22 13.61
N ILE A 94 3.30 1.30 12.70
CA ILE A 94 3.07 -0.12 13.02
C ILE A 94 4.34 -0.75 13.60
N PHE A 95 5.50 -0.43 13.01
CA PHE A 95 6.78 -0.99 13.41
C PHE A 95 7.34 -0.41 14.71
N LEU A 96 7.01 0.84 15.05
CA LEU A 96 7.39 1.47 16.31
C LEU A 96 6.42 1.15 17.45
N SER A 97 5.14 0.93 17.16
CA SER A 97 4.13 0.53 18.15
C SER A 97 4.21 -0.96 18.54
N SER A 98 4.98 -1.75 17.80
CA SER A 98 5.21 -3.19 18.05
C SER A 98 6.44 -3.47 18.94
N LYS A 99 6.90 -2.47 19.71
CA LYS A 99 8.01 -2.60 20.67
C LYS A 99 7.50 -2.93 22.07
#